data_AF-A0A838KV79-F1
#
_entry.id   AF-A0A838KV79-F1
#
_cell.length_a   1.000
_cell.length_b   1.000
_cell.length_c   1.000
_cell.angle_alpha   90.00
_cell.angle_beta   90.00
_cell.angle_gamma   90.00
#
_symmetry.space_group_name_H-M   'P 1'
#
loop_
_entity.id
_entity.type
_entity.pdbx_description
1 polymer ?
#
loop_
_entity_poly.entity_id
_entity_poly.type
_entity_poly.pdbx_seq_one_letter_code
_entity_poly.pdbx_strand_id
1 'polypeptide(L)'
;MVRKQLYISEEHERALKARAREFGVSEAELVRRMLDGLLLEVEGERGLAGAGAVEALESFLAEADRLAESHRFPEEYKFYRDELYEDRV
;
A
#
# COMPACT_ATOMS: atom_id res chain seq x y z
N MET A 1 0.97 -12.25 -19.48
CA MET A 1 0.36 -13.07 -18.41
C MET A 1 0.08 -14.47 -18.93
N VAL A 2 0.24 -15.51 -18.11
CA VAL A 2 -0.07 -16.91 -18.46
C VAL A 2 -1.28 -17.36 -17.63
N ARG A 3 -2.32 -17.91 -18.27
CA ARG A 3 -3.51 -18.43 -17.57
C ARG A 3 -3.23 -19.84 -17.05
N LYS A 4 -3.44 -20.05 -15.75
CA LYS A 4 -3.41 -21.37 -15.11
C LYS A 4 -4.78 -21.66 -14.48
N GLN A 5 -5.16 -22.93 -14.45
CA GLN A 5 -6.34 -23.43 -13.73
C GLN A 5 -5.86 -24.33 -12.60
N LEU A 6 -6.42 -24.17 -11.40
CA LEU A 6 -6.03 -24.88 -10.19
C LEU A 6 -7.26 -25.59 -9.62
N TYR A 7 -7.07 -26.81 -9.12
CA TYR A 7 -8.08 -27.50 -8.33
C TYR A 7 -7.86 -27.14 -6.86
N ILE A 8 -8.90 -26.60 -6.22
CA ILE A 8 -8.92 -26.26 -4.79
C ILE A 8 -10.19 -26.82 -4.15
N SER A 9 -10.17 -26.99 -2.83
CA SER A 9 -11.37 -27.41 -2.09
C SER A 9 -12.38 -26.27 -1.98
N GLU A 10 -13.64 -26.60 -1.70
CA GLU A 10 -14.68 -25.60 -1.42
C GLU A 10 -14.36 -24.74 -0.19
N GLU A 11 -13.62 -25.30 0.77
CA GLU A 11 -13.14 -24.54 1.93
C GLU A 11 -12.12 -23.48 1.52
N HIS A 12 -11.16 -23.83 0.66
CA HIS A 12 -10.18 -22.88 0.13
C HIS A 12 -10.84 -21.78 -0.71
N GLU A 13 -11.84 -22.12 -1.52
CA GLU A 13 -12.61 -21.13 -2.30
C GLU A 13 -13.32 -20.11 -1.38
N ARG A 14 -13.97 -20.59 -0.31
CA ARG A 14 -14.62 -19.72 0.68
C ARG A 14 -13.62 -18.82 1.38
N ALA A 15 -12.48 -19.37 1.80
CA ALA A 15 -11.42 -18.61 2.44
C ALA A 15 -10.84 -17.55 1.50
N LEU A 16 -10.58 -17.91 0.24
CA LEU A 16 -10.04 -17.02 -0.78
C LEU A 16 -10.96 -15.82 -1.03
N LYS A 17 -12.26 -16.06 -1.19
CA LYS A 17 -13.28 -15.01 -1.35
C LYS A 17 -13.36 -14.07 -0.15
N ALA A 18 -13.38 -14.63 1.05
CA ALA A 18 -13.45 -13.84 2.28
C ALA A 18 -12.26 -12.89 2.40
N ARG A 19 -11.05 -13.42 2.17
CA ARG A 19 -9.81 -12.64 2.22
C ARG A 19 -9.71 -11.61 1.10
N ALA A 20 -10.07 -11.97 -0.12
CA ALA A 20 -10.04 -11.03 -1.25
C ALA A 20 -10.95 -9.81 -0.97
N ARG A 21 -12.14 -10.06 -0.39
CA ARG A 21 -13.05 -9.00 0.05
C ARG A 21 -12.48 -8.15 1.19
N GLU A 22 -11.86 -8.77 2.19
CA GLU A 22 -11.21 -8.07 3.31
C GLU A 22 -10.13 -7.09 2.82
N PHE A 23 -9.32 -7.51 1.84
CA PHE A 23 -8.25 -6.68 1.27
C PHE A 23 -8.71 -5.76 0.13
N GLY A 24 -9.98 -5.83 -0.30
CA GLY A 24 -10.51 -5.01 -1.39
C GLY A 24 -9.88 -5.29 -2.76
N VAL A 25 -9.40 -6.53 -3.00
CA VAL A 25 -8.76 -6.94 -4.25
C VAL A 25 -9.48 -8.12 -4.90
N SER A 26 -9.15 -8.43 -6.15
CA SER A 26 -9.66 -9.64 -6.80
C SER A 26 -8.98 -10.91 -6.25
N GLU A 27 -9.66 -12.05 -6.31
CA GLU A 27 -9.09 -13.35 -5.90
C GLU A 27 -7.81 -13.67 -6.66
N ALA A 28 -7.77 -13.39 -7.97
CA ALA A 28 -6.58 -13.59 -8.79
C ALA A 28 -5.40 -12.69 -8.38
N GLU A 29 -5.67 -11.48 -7.90
CA GLU A 29 -4.66 -10.58 -7.36
C GLU A 29 -4.14 -11.06 -6.00
N LEU A 30 -5.04 -11.54 -5.14
CA LEU A 30 -4.65 -12.15 -3.87
C LEU A 30 -3.75 -13.37 -4.08
N VAL A 31 -4.11 -14.26 -5.02
CA VAL A 31 -3.28 -15.42 -5.38
C VAL A 31 -1.92 -15.00 -5.92
N ARG A 32 -1.86 -13.96 -6.77
CA ARG A 32 -0.57 -13.42 -7.25
C ARG A 32 0.30 -12.94 -6.09
N ARG A 33 -0.22 -12.09 -5.19
CA ARG A 33 0.54 -11.59 -4.03
C ARG A 33 1.03 -12.70 -3.12
N MET A 34 0.22 -13.74 -2.92
CA MET A 34 0.64 -14.92 -2.15
C MET A 34 1.75 -15.70 -2.87
N LEU A 35 1.64 -15.89 -4.19
CA LEU A 35 2.68 -16.55 -4.98
C LEU A 35 3.96 -15.71 -5.03
N ASP A 36 3.85 -14.39 -5.15
CA ASP A 36 4.98 -13.47 -5.10
C ASP A 36 5.67 -13.58 -3.74
N GLY A 37 4.90 -13.57 -2.64
CA GLY A 37 5.45 -13.81 -1.29
C GLY A 37 6.14 -15.16 -1.14
N LEU A 38 5.55 -16.25 -1.66
CA LEU A 38 6.12 -17.60 -1.53
C LEU A 38 7.29 -17.90 -2.46
N LEU A 39 7.28 -17.35 -3.68
CA LEU A 39 8.24 -17.67 -4.75
C LEU A 39 9.36 -16.64 -4.88
N LEU A 40 9.07 -15.37 -4.57
CA LEU A 40 10.03 -14.27 -4.65
C LEU A 40 10.70 -13.97 -3.30
N GLU A 41 10.36 -14.73 -2.24
CA GLU A 41 11.12 -14.77 -0.98
C GLU A 41 12.59 -15.23 -1.14
N VAL A 42 13.02 -15.59 -2.36
CA VAL A 42 14.40 -15.99 -2.64
C VAL A 42 15.32 -14.81 -3.01
N GLU A 43 14.86 -13.66 -3.50
CA GLU A 43 15.76 -12.52 -3.76
C GLU A 43 15.09 -11.16 -3.52
N GLY A 44 15.22 -10.65 -2.29
CA GLY A 44 15.37 -9.22 -2.05
C GLY A 44 14.13 -8.31 -2.01
N GLU A 45 12.93 -8.78 -2.31
CA GLU A 45 11.75 -7.90 -2.34
C GLU A 45 10.63 -8.38 -1.40
N ARG A 46 10.79 -8.10 -0.11
CA ARG A 46 9.63 -7.99 0.78
C ARG A 46 8.75 -6.86 0.25
N GLY A 47 7.54 -7.20 -0.22
CA GLY A 47 6.55 -6.22 -0.65
C GLY A 47 6.35 -5.14 0.41
N LEU A 48 6.68 -3.88 0.06
CA LEU A 48 6.50 -2.62 0.82
C LEU A 48 6.94 -2.57 2.30
N ALA A 49 7.37 -3.69 2.88
CA ALA A 49 7.79 -3.83 4.26
C ALA A 49 9.09 -4.62 4.32
N GLY A 50 10.15 -4.08 3.71
CA GLY A 50 11.53 -4.50 3.96
C GLY A 50 11.83 -4.51 5.46
N ALA A 51 12.85 -5.28 5.88
CA ALA A 51 13.46 -5.03 7.19
C ALA A 51 13.87 -3.55 7.22
N GLY A 52 13.29 -2.74 8.11
CA GLY A 52 13.48 -1.29 8.12
C GLY A 52 12.25 -0.46 7.73
N ALA A 53 11.15 -1.04 7.27
CA ALA A 53 9.98 -0.24 6.86
C ALA A 53 9.27 0.44 8.03
N VAL A 54 9.27 -0.19 9.20
CA VAL A 54 8.73 0.42 10.43
C VAL A 54 9.65 1.57 10.84
N GLU A 55 10.96 1.34 10.86
CA GLU A 55 11.97 2.34 11.20
C GLU A 55 11.97 3.53 10.22
N ALA A 56 11.75 3.28 8.93
CA ALA A 56 11.63 4.31 7.90
C ALA A 56 10.34 5.14 8.07
N LEU A 57 9.22 4.48 8.41
CA LEU A 57 7.97 5.18 8.70
C LEU A 57 8.09 6.04 9.96
N GLU A 58 8.68 5.50 11.03
CA GLU A 58 8.92 6.24 12.28
C GLU A 58 9.83 7.45 12.04
N SER A 59 10.90 7.28 11.27
CA SER A 59 11.82 8.37 10.91
C SER A 59 11.12 9.45 10.06
N PHE A 60 10.27 9.04 9.12
CA PHE A 60 9.47 9.97 8.32
C PHE A 60 8.49 10.79 9.16
N LEU A 61 7.75 10.14 10.06
CA LEU A 61 6.81 10.82 10.96
C LEU A 61 7.53 11.81 11.88
N ALA A 62 8.67 11.41 12.45
CA ALA A 62 9.47 12.29 13.30
C ALA A 62 9.98 13.53 12.55
N GLU A 63 10.35 13.39 11.27
CA GLU A 63 10.73 14.52 10.43
C GLU A 63 9.54 15.43 10.10
N ALA A 64 8.38 14.83 9.80
CA ALA A 64 7.16 15.57 9.51
C ALA A 64 6.71 16.42 10.72
N ASP A 65 6.80 15.87 11.93
CA ASP A 65 6.50 16.61 13.16
C ASP A 65 7.46 17.79 13.36
N ARG A 66 8.77 17.58 13.18
CA ARG A 66 9.77 18.66 13.24
C ARG A 66 9.50 19.75 12.20
N LEU A 67 9.12 19.37 10.99
CA LEU A 67 8.79 20.30 9.93
C LEU A 67 7.52 21.11 10.27
N ALA A 68 6.49 20.45 10.81
CA ALA A 68 5.26 21.10 11.25
C ALA A 68 5.49 22.08 12.42
N GLU A 69 6.41 21.78 13.33
CA GLU A 69 6.79 22.69 14.41
C GLU A 69 7.53 23.93 13.89
N SER A 70 8.39 23.78 12.89
CA SER A 70 9.18 24.87 12.32
C SER A 70 8.41 25.72 11.29
N HIS A 71 7.44 25.12 10.60
CA HIS A 71 6.67 25.77 9.53
C HIS A 71 5.18 25.63 9.81
N ARG A 72 4.70 26.34 10.84
CA ARG A 72 3.26 26.47 11.08
C ARG A 72 2.68 27.51 10.13
N PHE A 73 1.64 27.11 9.42
CA PHE A 73 0.79 28.06 8.75
C PHE A 73 0.05 28.93 9.79
N PRO A 74 -0.26 30.20 9.48
CA PRO A 74 -1.12 31.03 10.32
C PRO A 74 -2.45 30.33 10.62
N GLU A 75 -3.07 30.61 11.77
CA GLU A 75 -4.32 29.95 12.20
C GLU A 75 -5.46 30.12 11.19
N GLU A 76 -5.47 31.24 10.44
CA GLU A 76 -6.47 31.51 9.40
C GLU A 76 -6.06 31.06 7.99
N TYR A 77 -4.94 30.34 7.84
CA TYR A 77 -4.48 29.88 6.53
C TYR A 77 -5.53 28.95 5.90
N LYS A 78 -6.06 29.41 4.77
CA LYS A 78 -6.94 28.66 3.89
C LYS A 78 -6.32 28.70 2.50
N PHE A 79 -6.37 27.57 1.82
CA PHE A 79 -6.05 27.51 0.41
C PHE A 79 -7.25 26.94 -0.34
N TYR A 80 -7.53 27.49 -1.51
CA TYR A 80 -8.53 26.92 -2.39
C TYR A 80 -7.84 26.01 -3.40
N ARG A 81 -8.41 24.83 -3.63
CA ARG A 81 -7.85 23.86 -4.57
C ARG A 81 -7.70 24.46 -5.97
N ASP A 82 -8.65 25.28 -6.38
CA ASP A 82 -8.68 25.81 -7.74
C ASP A 82 -7.51 26.79 -7.99
N GLU A 83 -7.09 27.55 -6.96
CA GLU A 83 -5.92 28.45 -6.98
C GLU A 83 -4.59 27.70 -7.21
N LEU A 84 -4.48 26.45 -6.75
CA LEU A 84 -3.25 25.63 -6.89
C LEU A 84 -2.94 25.19 -8.33
N TYR A 85 -3.92 25.31 -9.24
CA TYR A 85 -3.79 24.85 -10.62
C TYR A 85 -3.96 25.97 -11.66
N GLU A 86 -4.10 27.23 -11.23
CA GLU A 86 -4.30 28.37 -12.13
C GLU A 86 -3.13 28.56 -13.12
N ASP A 87 -1.90 28.26 -12.71
CA ASP A 87 -0.69 28.41 -13.54
C ASP A 87 -0.42 27.25 -14.51
N ARG A 88 -1.36 26.30 -14.67
CA ARG A 88 -1.19 25.12 -15.55
C ARG A 88 -2.00 25.18 -16.85
N VAL A 89 -2.43 26.36 -17.28
CA VAL A 89 -3.16 26.58 -18.55
C VAL A 89 -2.23 26.88 -19.71
#